data_AF-A0A061IIM6-F1
#
_entry.id   AF-A0A061IIM6-F1
#
_cell.length_a   1.000
_cell.length_b   1.000
_cell.length_c   1.000
_cell.angle_alpha   90.00
_cell.angle_beta   90.00
_cell.angle_gamma   90.00
#
_symmetry.space_group_name_H-M   'P 1'
#
loop_
_entity.id
_entity.type
_entity.pdbx_description
1 polymer ?
#
loop_
_entity_poly.entity_id
_entity_poly.type
_entity_poly.pdbx_seq_one_letter_code
_entity_poly.pdbx_strand_id
1 'polypeptide(L)'
;MNIVVEFFVVTFKVLWAFVLAAARWLVRPKEKSVAGQVCLITGAGSGLGRLFALEFARRRALLVLWDINTQSNEETAGMVRHIYRDLEAADAAALQGD
;
A
#
# COMPACT_ATOMS: atom_id res chain seq x y z
N MET A 1 -30.34 -0.72 40.78
CA MET A 1 -29.06 -0.14 40.34
C MET A 1 -27.97 -0.80 41.17
N ASN A 2 -27.49 -1.97 40.76
CA ASN A 2 -26.57 -2.77 41.58
C ASN A 2 -25.15 -2.38 41.20
N ILE A 3 -24.62 -1.35 41.88
CA ILE A 3 -23.28 -0.77 41.64
C ILE A 3 -22.18 -1.84 41.51
N VAL A 4 -22.30 -2.93 42.28
CA VAL A 4 -21.39 -4.07 42.24
C VAL A 4 -21.40 -4.75 40.85
N VAL A 5 -22.59 -4.99 40.30
CA VAL A 5 -22.76 -5.61 38.97
C VAL A 5 -22.20 -4.69 37.88
N GLU A 6 -22.45 -3.38 37.96
CA GLU A 6 -21.93 -2.40 37.00
C GLU A 6 -20.39 -2.37 37.01
N PHE A 7 -19.77 -2.40 38.19
CA PHE A 7 -18.32 -2.44 38.34
C PHE A 7 -17.70 -3.67 37.68
N PHE A 8 -18.30 -4.86 37.87
CA PHE A 8 -17.85 -6.09 37.22
C PHE A 8 -18.00 -6.03 35.70
N VAL A 9 -19.13 -5.52 35.20
CA VAL A 9 -19.38 -5.38 33.76
C VAL A 9 -18.38 -4.43 33.11
N VAL A 10 -18.09 -3.28 33.72
CA VAL A 10 -17.11 -2.31 33.20
C VAL A 10 -15.71 -2.92 33.21
N THR A 11 -15.31 -3.56 34.31
CA THR A 11 -14.00 -4.21 34.43
C THR A 11 -13.82 -5.27 33.34
N PHE A 12 -14.83 -6.11 33.11
CA PHE A 12 -14.77 -7.15 32.08
C PHE A 12 -14.70 -6.57 30.66
N LYS A 13 -15.46 -5.50 30.38
CA LYS A 13 -15.39 -4.78 29.09
C LYS A 13 -14.01 -4.19 28.83
N VAL A 14 -13.39 -3.61 29.86
CA VAL A 14 -12.04 -3.03 29.77
C VAL A 14 -11.02 -4.13 29.51
N LEU A 15 -11.05 -5.24 30.25
CA LEU A 15 -10.17 -6.39 30.02
C LEU A 15 -10.34 -6.95 28.60
N TRP A 16 -11.58 -7.12 28.14
CA TRP A 16 -11.88 -7.57 26.78
C TRP A 16 -11.35 -6.60 25.71
N ALA A 17 -11.49 -5.29 25.93
CA ALA A 17 -10.97 -4.27 25.01
C ALA A 17 -9.44 -4.32 24.92
N PHE A 18 -8.73 -4.53 26.03
CA PHE A 18 -7.29 -4.71 26.02
C PHE A 18 -6.85 -5.97 25.25
N VAL A 19 -7.56 -7.09 25.45
CA VAL A 19 -7.30 -8.33 24.68
C VAL A 19 -7.55 -8.11 23.19
N LEU A 20 -8.66 -7.45 22.81
CA LEU A 20 -8.95 -7.14 21.41
C LEU A 20 -7.93 -6.18 20.80
N ALA A 21 -7.48 -5.18 21.56
CA ALA A 21 -6.45 -4.26 21.11
C ALA A 21 -5.11 -4.98 20.88
N ALA A 22 -4.71 -5.87 21.81
CA ALA A 22 -3.51 -6.69 21.67
C ALA A 22 -3.61 -7.65 20.47
N ALA A 23 -4.78 -8.28 20.27
CA ALA A 23 -5.01 -9.16 19.12
C ALA A 23 -4.96 -8.38 17.79
N ARG A 24 -5.59 -7.21 17.71
CA ARG A 24 -5.54 -6.34 16.52
C ARG A 24 -4.16 -5.75 16.28
N TRP A 25 -3.36 -5.58 17.33
CA TRP A 25 -1.98 -5.14 17.20
C TRP A 25 -1.11 -6.26 16.60
N LEU A 26 -1.33 -7.52 16.98
CA LEU A 26 -0.59 -8.65 16.44
C LEU A 26 -0.96 -8.96 14.98
N VAL A 27 -2.25 -8.83 14.63
CA VAL A 27 -2.71 -9.07 13.26
C VAL A 27 -2.48 -7.81 12.42
N ARG A 28 -1.39 -7.80 11.65
CA ARG A 28 -1.18 -6.74 10.64
C ARG A 28 -2.38 -6.73 9.67
N PRO A 29 -3.07 -5.60 9.49
CA PRO A 29 -4.15 -5.52 8.53
C PRO A 29 -3.62 -5.81 7.13
N LYS A 30 -4.40 -6.57 6.35
CA LYS A 30 -4.05 -6.86 4.96
C LYS A 30 -3.89 -5.54 4.19
N GLU A 31 -2.75 -5.36 3.53
CA GLU A 31 -2.52 -4.17 2.73
C GLU A 31 -3.57 -4.06 1.61
N LYS A 32 -4.04 -2.84 1.34
CA LYS A 32 -4.93 -2.59 0.22
C LYS A 32 -4.16 -2.83 -1.08
N SER A 33 -4.73 -3.62 -1.99
CA SER A 33 -4.17 -3.77 -3.33
C SER A 33 -4.38 -2.49 -4.15
N VAL A 34 -3.34 -2.07 -4.87
CA VAL A 34 -3.36 -0.96 -5.82
C VAL A 34 -3.23 -1.43 -7.27
N ALA A 35 -3.21 -2.75 -7.51
CA ALA A 35 -3.10 -3.30 -8.86
C ALA A 35 -4.29 -2.84 -9.71
N GLY A 36 -4.00 -2.32 -10.91
CA GLY A 36 -4.99 -1.77 -11.84
C GLY A 36 -5.65 -0.47 -11.40
N GLN A 37 -5.28 0.11 -10.26
CA GLN A 37 -5.82 1.39 -9.78
C GLN A 37 -4.97 2.55 -10.32
N VAL A 38 -5.62 3.69 -10.60
CA VAL A 38 -4.92 4.92 -10.98
C VAL A 38 -4.36 5.60 -9.72
N CYS A 39 -3.07 5.94 -9.72
CA CYS A 39 -2.41 6.66 -8.64
C CYS A 39 -1.64 7.87 -9.20
N LEU A 40 -2.00 9.07 -8.72
CA LEU A 40 -1.27 10.31 -8.98
C LEU A 40 -0.19 10.50 -7.93
N ILE A 41 1.05 10.75 -8.38
CA ILE A 41 2.19 11.03 -7.50
C ILE A 41 2.71 12.43 -7.81
N THR A 42 2.54 13.34 -6.87
CA THR A 42 3.11 14.69 -6.92
C THR A 42 4.52 14.71 -6.34
N GLY A 43 5.46 15.40 -6.97
CA GLY A 43 6.88 15.36 -6.60
C GLY A 43 7.57 14.06 -7.07
N ALA A 44 7.08 13.44 -8.14
CA ALA A 44 7.58 12.15 -8.63
C ALA A 44 9.01 12.18 -9.21
N GLY A 45 9.55 13.38 -9.44
CA GLY A 45 10.86 13.55 -10.04
C GLY A 45 12.02 13.13 -9.13
N SER A 46 11.87 13.07 -7.81
CA SER A 46 13.00 12.73 -6.92
C SER A 46 12.58 12.18 -5.56
N GLY A 47 13.56 11.82 -4.73
CA GLY A 47 13.38 11.44 -3.33
C GLY A 47 12.28 10.40 -3.12
N LEU A 48 11.39 10.67 -2.16
CA LEU A 48 10.27 9.78 -1.83
C LEU A 48 9.27 9.62 -2.97
N GLY A 49 8.98 10.69 -3.74
CA GLY A 49 8.03 10.60 -4.85
C GLY A 49 8.50 9.62 -5.93
N ARG A 50 9.80 9.65 -6.26
CA ARG A 50 10.41 8.68 -7.17
C ARG A 50 10.33 7.26 -6.59
N LEU A 51 10.67 7.07 -5.33
CA LEU A 51 10.58 5.76 -4.68
C LEU A 51 9.15 5.21 -4.66
N PHE A 52 8.15 6.05 -4.38
CA PHE A 52 6.74 5.67 -4.46
C PHE A 52 6.33 5.28 -5.88
N ALA A 53 6.77 6.02 -6.90
CA ALA A 53 6.47 5.67 -8.28
C ALA A 53 7.00 4.28 -8.64
N LEU A 54 8.24 3.97 -8.28
CA LEU A 54 8.82 2.66 -8.56
C LEU A 54 8.10 1.54 -7.79
N GLU A 55 7.78 1.74 -6.52
CA GLU A 55 7.10 0.73 -5.70
C GLU A 55 5.65 0.49 -6.17
N PHE A 56 4.92 1.54 -6.51
CA PHE A 56 3.55 1.41 -7.03
C PHE A 56 3.55 0.77 -8.42
N ALA A 57 4.57 1.03 -9.25
CA ALA A 57 4.73 0.35 -10.54
C ALA A 57 4.92 -1.17 -10.34
N ARG A 58 5.78 -1.59 -9.39
CA ARG A 58 5.96 -3.02 -9.05
C ARG A 58 4.66 -3.67 -8.55
N ARG A 59 3.80 -2.89 -7.90
CA ARG A 59 2.46 -3.31 -7.45
C ARG A 59 1.39 -3.22 -8.54
N ARG A 60 1.79 -3.00 -9.81
CA ARG A 60 0.92 -2.94 -11.00
C ARG A 60 -0.14 -1.83 -10.94
N ALA A 61 0.13 -0.72 -10.26
CA ALA A 61 -0.74 0.46 -10.34
C ALA A 61 -0.61 1.14 -11.71
N LEU A 62 -1.61 1.92 -12.13
CA LEU A 62 -1.50 2.84 -13.27
C LEU A 62 -1.08 4.21 -12.74
N LEU A 63 0.06 4.73 -13.21
CA LEU A 63 0.69 5.91 -12.61
C LEU A 63 0.53 7.18 -13.43
N VAL A 64 0.17 8.27 -12.76
CA VAL A 64 0.28 9.64 -13.25
C VAL A 64 1.39 10.33 -12.44
N LEU A 65 2.49 10.71 -13.11
CA LEU A 65 3.64 11.32 -12.45
C LEU A 65 3.63 12.83 -12.66
N TRP A 66 3.62 13.59 -11.58
CA TRP A 66 3.53 15.04 -11.60
C TRP A 66 4.72 15.66 -10.86
N ASP A 67 5.53 16.44 -11.56
CA ASP A 67 6.63 17.20 -10.98
C ASP A 67 6.85 18.49 -11.78
N ILE A 68 7.39 19.52 -11.12
CA ILE A 68 7.75 20.78 -11.78
C ILE A 68 9.00 20.61 -12.68
N ASN A 69 9.91 19.72 -12.30
CA ASN A 69 11.08 19.40 -13.10
C ASN A 69 10.72 18.27 -14.08
N THR A 70 10.42 18.66 -15.32
CA THR A 70 10.00 17.74 -16.39
C THR A 70 11.07 16.70 -16.73
N GLN A 71 12.35 17.08 -16.74
CA GLN A 71 13.45 16.14 -17.02
C GLN A 71 13.51 15.04 -15.95
N SER A 72 13.54 15.43 -14.68
CA SER A 72 13.60 14.48 -13.56
C SER A 72 12.34 13.61 -13.49
N ASN A 73 11.18 14.16 -13.85
CA ASN A 73 9.93 13.41 -13.94
C ASN A 73 9.97 12.37 -15.06
N GLU A 74 10.48 12.73 -16.23
CA GLU A 74 10.60 11.83 -17.38
C GLU A 74 11.62 10.71 -17.12
N GLU A 75 12.71 10.97 -16.40
CA GLU A 75 13.60 9.93 -15.91
C GLU A 75 12.86 8.92 -15.01
N THR A 76 12.04 9.40 -14.07
CA THR A 76 11.20 8.51 -13.24
C THR A 76 10.22 7.73 -14.10
N ALA A 77 9.57 8.39 -15.08
CA ALA A 77 8.67 7.73 -16.00
C ALA A 77 9.37 6.62 -16.80
N GLY A 78 10.61 6.87 -17.25
CA GLY A 78 11.43 5.87 -17.93
C GLY A 78 11.69 4.63 -17.07
N MET A 79 12.05 4.82 -15.80
CA MET A 79 12.22 3.71 -14.85
C MET A 79 10.92 2.95 -14.59
N VAL A 80 9.79 3.67 -14.45
CA VAL A 80 8.47 3.05 -14.30
C VAL A 80 8.10 2.22 -15.54
N ARG A 81 8.33 2.73 -16.75
CA ARG A 81 8.09 2.00 -18.00
C ARG A 81 8.98 0.75 -18.11
N HIS A 82 10.22 0.80 -17.59
CA HIS A 82 11.07 -0.38 -17.52
C HIS A 82 10.43 -1.46 -16.64
N ILE A 83 9.97 -1.10 -15.43
CA ILE A 83 9.31 -2.02 -14.52
C ILE A 83 8.08 -2.67 -15.17
N TYR A 84 7.25 -1.90 -15.89
CA TYR A 84 6.09 -2.49 -16.57
C TYR A 84 6.47 -3.49 -17.66
N ARG A 85 7.48 -3.20 -18.48
CA ARG A 85 7.96 -4.18 -19.48
C ARG A 85 8.45 -5.47 -18.83
N ASP A 86 9.15 -5.37 -17.70
CA ASP A 86 9.63 -6.56 -16.97
C ASP A 86 8.46 -7.39 -16.43
N LEU A 87 7.40 -6.73 -15.92
CA LEU A 87 6.19 -7.38 -15.45
C LEU A 87 5.41 -8.03 -16.60
N GLU A 88 5.27 -7.34 -17.73
CA GLU A 88 4.61 -7.87 -18.94
C GLU A 88 5.36 -9.10 -19.49
N ALA A 89 6.70 -9.06 -19.51
CA ALA A 89 7.51 -10.20 -19.93
C ALA A 89 7.37 -11.40 -18.98
N ALA A 90 7.33 -11.15 -17.67
CA ALA A 90 7.11 -12.19 -16.67
C ALA A 90 5.71 -12.82 -16.79
N ASP A 91 4.68 -12.00 -17.04
CA ASP A 91 3.30 -12.46 -17.22
C ASP A 91 3.18 -13.31 -18.50
N ALA A 92 3.85 -12.91 -19.60
CA ALA A 92 3.89 -13.68 -20.84
C ALA A 92 4.60 -15.04 -20.69
N ALA A 93 5.69 -15.09 -19.92
CA ALA A 93 6.42 -16.33 -19.64
C ALA A 93 5.59 -17.30 -18.78
N ALA A 94 4.85 -16.79 -17.79
CA ALA A 94 3.98 -17.61 -16.94
C ALA A 94 2.85 -18.28 -17.73
N LEU A 95 2.29 -17.60 -18.74
CA LEU A 95 1.20 -18.12 -19.57
C LEU A 95 1.65 -19.17 -20.60
N GLN A 96 2.94 -19.26 -20.90
CA GLN A 96 3.49 -20.27 -21.83
C GLN A 96 3.95 -21.56 -21.13
N GLY A 97 3.99 -21.56 -19.79
CA GLY A 97 4.53 -22.65 -18.97
C GLY A 97 3.51 -23.62 -18.36
N ASP A 98 2.22 -23.45 -18.66
CA ASP A 98 1.11 -24.34 -18.24
C ASP A 98 0.69 -25.31 -19.35
#